data_AF-A0A3L8A853-F1
#
_entry.id   AF-A0A3L8A853-F1
#
_cell.length_a   1.000
_cell.length_b   1.000
_cell.length_c   1.000
_cell.angle_alpha   90.00
_cell.angle_beta   90.00
_cell.angle_gamma   90.00
#
_symmetry.space_group_name_H-M   'P 1'
#
loop_
_entity.id
_entity.type
_entity.pdbx_description
1 polymer ?
#
loop_
_entity_poly.entity_id
_entity_poly.type
_entity_poly.pdbx_seq_one_letter_code
_entity_poly.pdbx_strand_id
1 'polypeptide(L)'
;METVNGTICISHAELTGRIITTANLNNLVRRGRVQQVQKGGNGRTALYAVESLPMKWRTEVYKRYPDLQEQAESREFIDTVEPDGAALNFYQTYKLADGRNLPDDKVLEYASNAAIMNAFRRCWDAHVSKRQRTGKKAVAGKEFWSRAAAALPRLADRFNHSLPGSPRRLQMKFAEYVRDGYVCFISGKFLNGNAGKVLTDEQTGYLATL
;
A
#
# COMPACT_ATOMS: atom_id res chain seq x y z
N MET A 1 -17.23 -13.47 -6.46
CA MET A 1 -17.01 -12.01 -6.67
C MET A 1 -15.87 -11.78 -7.63
N GLU A 2 -15.92 -10.68 -8.38
CA GLU A 2 -14.95 -10.35 -9.42
C GLU A 2 -14.71 -8.83 -9.51
N THR A 3 -13.58 -8.41 -10.05
CA THR A 3 -13.28 -6.98 -10.28
C THR A 3 -13.53 -6.66 -11.75
N VAL A 4 -14.51 -5.79 -12.01
CA VAL A 4 -14.85 -5.34 -13.37
C VAL A 4 -14.54 -3.85 -13.48
N ASN A 5 -13.66 -3.47 -14.41
CA ASN A 5 -13.24 -2.08 -14.62
C ASN A 5 -12.77 -1.38 -13.34
N GLY A 6 -12.02 -2.08 -12.50
CA GLY A 6 -11.60 -1.56 -11.21
C GLY A 6 -12.75 -1.36 -10.22
N THR A 7 -13.89 -2.03 -10.37
CA THR A 7 -14.96 -2.01 -9.36
C THR A 7 -15.14 -3.41 -8.79
N ILE A 8 -15.08 -3.54 -7.46
CA ILE A 8 -15.34 -4.82 -6.79
C ILE A 8 -16.82 -5.13 -6.93
N CYS A 9 -17.13 -6.23 -7.59
CA CYS A 9 -18.48 -6.65 -7.92
C CYS A 9 -18.85 -7.96 -7.26
N ILE A 10 -20.10 -8.03 -6.79
CA ILE A 10 -20.72 -9.24 -6.26
C ILE A 10 -21.79 -9.76 -7.22
N SER A 11 -21.83 -11.07 -7.40
CA SER A 11 -22.84 -11.71 -8.24
C SER A 11 -24.22 -11.70 -7.58
N HIS A 12 -25.28 -11.74 -8.41
CA HIS A 12 -26.64 -11.85 -7.91
C HIS A 12 -26.81 -13.03 -6.93
N ALA A 13 -26.30 -14.21 -7.28
CA ALA A 13 -26.44 -15.42 -6.46
C ALA A 13 -25.74 -15.29 -5.10
N GLU A 14 -24.53 -14.73 -5.05
CA GLU A 14 -23.81 -14.48 -3.79
C GLU A 14 -24.53 -13.45 -2.92
N LEU A 15 -25.03 -12.38 -3.53
CA LEU A 15 -25.71 -11.29 -2.82
C LEU A 15 -27.09 -11.72 -2.32
N THR A 16 -27.86 -12.47 -3.11
CA THR A 16 -29.21 -12.90 -2.72
C THR A 16 -29.26 -14.19 -1.90
N GLY A 17 -28.15 -14.91 -1.80
CA GLY A 17 -28.10 -16.18 -1.08
C GLY A 17 -28.34 -16.04 0.43
N ARG A 18 -27.64 -15.10 1.09
CA ARG A 18 -27.76 -14.88 2.55
C ARG A 18 -27.61 -13.42 3.00
N ILE A 19 -27.45 -12.47 2.08
CA ILE A 19 -27.16 -11.07 2.43
C ILE A 19 -28.40 -10.20 2.29
N ILE A 20 -29.04 -10.17 1.12
CA ILE A 20 -30.23 -9.37 0.86
C ILE A 20 -31.27 -10.20 0.10
N THR A 21 -32.56 -9.93 0.25
CA THR A 21 -33.57 -10.59 -0.57
C THR A 21 -33.58 -10.03 -1.99
N THR A 22 -33.95 -10.84 -2.98
CA THR A 22 -34.05 -10.42 -4.40
C THR A 22 -35.01 -9.24 -4.58
N ALA A 23 -36.13 -9.24 -3.86
CA ALA A 23 -37.10 -8.14 -3.89
C ALA A 23 -36.48 -6.81 -3.41
N ASN A 24 -35.73 -6.84 -2.31
CA ASN A 24 -35.06 -5.65 -1.78
C ASN A 24 -33.93 -5.17 -2.70
N LEU A 25 -33.15 -6.09 -3.27
CA LEU A 25 -32.11 -5.75 -4.23
C LEU A 25 -32.68 -5.04 -5.45
N ASN A 26 -33.73 -5.60 -6.06
CA ASN A 26 -34.39 -5.00 -7.22
C ASN A 26 -34.96 -3.61 -6.90
N ASN A 27 -35.53 -3.44 -5.70
CA ASN A 27 -36.02 -2.14 -5.24
C ASN A 27 -34.90 -1.10 -5.13
N LEU A 28 -33.75 -1.48 -4.53
CA LEU A 28 -32.60 -0.59 -4.38
C LEU A 28 -31.98 -0.20 -5.73
N VAL A 29 -31.87 -1.15 -6.65
CA VAL A 29 -31.40 -0.89 -8.03
C VAL A 29 -32.35 0.06 -8.75
N ARG A 30 -33.67 -0.17 -8.68
CA ARG A 30 -34.68 0.71 -9.29
C ARG A 30 -34.64 2.14 -8.76
N ARG A 31 -34.30 2.30 -7.47
CA ARG A 31 -34.13 3.60 -6.82
C ARG A 31 -32.77 4.25 -7.08
N GLY A 32 -31.90 3.63 -7.87
CA GLY A 32 -30.54 4.12 -8.14
C GLY A 32 -29.61 4.07 -6.92
N ARG A 33 -29.98 3.34 -5.86
CA ARG A 33 -29.18 3.23 -4.63
C ARG A 33 -28.11 2.15 -4.72
N VAL A 34 -28.23 1.21 -5.65
CA VAL A 34 -27.24 0.16 -5.91
C VAL A 34 -26.94 0.17 -7.40
N GLN A 35 -25.66 0.21 -7.72
CA GLN A 35 -25.18 0.23 -9.09
C GLN A 35 -25.04 -1.21 -9.61
N GLN A 36 -25.81 -1.52 -10.66
CA GLN A 36 -25.63 -2.74 -11.44
C GLN A 36 -24.54 -2.48 -12.49
N VAL A 37 -23.39 -3.12 -12.35
CA VAL A 37 -22.24 -2.97 -13.24
C VAL A 37 -22.41 -3.84 -14.49
N GLN A 38 -23.01 -5.02 -14.32
CA GLN A 38 -23.32 -5.92 -15.43
C GLN A 38 -24.76 -6.40 -15.33
N LYS A 39 -25.51 -6.23 -16.42
CA LYS A 39 -26.84 -6.80 -16.56
C LYS A 39 -26.72 -8.31 -16.80
N GLY A 40 -27.49 -9.11 -16.05
CA GLY A 40 -27.58 -10.55 -16.28
C GLY A 40 -28.45 -10.90 -17.49
N GLY A 41 -28.35 -12.14 -17.94
CA GLY A 41 -29.12 -12.69 -19.06
C GLY A 41 -28.26 -13.13 -20.25
N ASN A 42 -28.82 -14.00 -21.11
CA ASN A 42 -28.11 -14.67 -22.21
C ASN A 42 -26.82 -15.37 -21.73
N GLY A 43 -26.92 -16.17 -20.66
CA GLY A 43 -25.79 -16.88 -20.06
C GLY A 43 -24.86 -16.02 -19.19
N ARG A 44 -25.08 -14.70 -19.10
CA ARG A 44 -24.26 -13.80 -18.27
C ARG A 44 -24.83 -13.65 -16.86
N THR A 45 -23.93 -13.62 -15.89
CA THR A 45 -24.25 -13.34 -14.49
C THR A 45 -24.43 -11.84 -14.27
N ALA A 46 -25.43 -11.45 -13.48
CA ALA A 46 -25.62 -10.06 -13.07
C ALA A 46 -24.64 -9.70 -11.94
N LEU A 47 -24.01 -8.53 -12.07
CA LEU A 47 -22.98 -8.04 -11.14
C LEU A 47 -23.35 -6.68 -10.57
N TYR A 48 -23.11 -6.50 -9.27
CA TYR A 48 -23.44 -5.28 -8.54
C TYR A 48 -22.20 -4.73 -7.83
N ALA A 49 -22.00 -3.42 -7.87
CA ALA A 49 -20.87 -2.77 -7.22
C ALA A 49 -21.02 -2.84 -5.70
N VAL A 50 -20.06 -3.46 -5.01
CA VAL A 50 -20.11 -3.65 -3.55
C VAL A 50 -20.13 -2.32 -2.81
N GLU A 51 -19.36 -1.32 -3.27
CA GLU A 51 -19.29 0.00 -2.63
C GLU A 51 -20.60 0.78 -2.70
N SER A 52 -21.43 0.54 -3.71
CA SER A 52 -22.74 1.17 -3.87
C SER A 52 -23.78 0.63 -2.88
N LEU A 53 -23.53 -0.53 -2.26
CA LEU A 53 -24.48 -1.14 -1.34
C LEU A 53 -24.68 -0.27 -0.10
N PRO A 54 -25.93 -0.15 0.42
CA PRO A 54 -26.17 0.45 1.72
C PRO A 54 -25.33 -0.21 2.82
N MET A 55 -24.87 0.59 3.78
CA MET A 55 -23.92 0.19 4.84
C MET A 55 -24.24 -1.17 5.46
N LYS A 56 -25.51 -1.41 5.82
CA LYS A 56 -25.98 -2.70 6.38
C LYS A 56 -25.53 -3.89 5.54
N TRP A 57 -25.81 -3.87 4.24
CA TRP A 57 -25.54 -4.99 3.34
C TRP A 57 -24.06 -5.05 2.96
N ARG A 58 -23.42 -3.90 2.78
CA ARG A 58 -21.99 -3.81 2.51
C ARG A 58 -21.16 -4.43 3.64
N THR A 59 -21.51 -4.17 4.89
CA THR A 59 -20.86 -4.79 6.05
C THR A 59 -21.03 -6.30 6.08
N GLU A 60 -22.21 -6.83 5.75
CA GLU A 60 -22.44 -8.28 5.69
C GLU A 60 -21.66 -8.94 4.54
N VAL A 61 -21.50 -8.25 3.40
CA VAL A 61 -20.60 -8.68 2.32
C VAL A 61 -19.16 -8.81 2.85
N TYR A 62 -18.63 -7.78 3.51
CA TYR A 62 -17.26 -7.82 4.02
C TYR A 62 -17.03 -8.83 5.15
N LYS A 63 -18.00 -9.03 6.05
CA LYS A 63 -17.92 -10.09 7.07
C LYS A 63 -17.79 -11.48 6.47
N ARG A 64 -18.45 -11.72 5.34
CA ARG A 64 -18.46 -13.02 4.67
C ARG A 64 -17.25 -13.23 3.77
N TYR A 65 -16.61 -12.15 3.36
CA TYR A 65 -15.45 -12.13 2.48
C TYR A 65 -14.39 -11.18 3.07
N PRO A 66 -13.72 -11.57 4.16
CA PRO A 66 -12.78 -10.70 4.89
C PRO A 66 -11.62 -10.22 4.02
N ASP A 67 -11.12 -11.06 3.11
CA ASP A 67 -10.05 -10.68 2.17
C ASP A 67 -10.43 -9.47 1.32
N LEU A 68 -11.72 -9.29 0.99
CA LEU A 68 -12.24 -8.16 0.20
C LEU A 68 -12.29 -6.85 0.98
N GLN A 69 -12.54 -6.92 2.29
CA GLN A 69 -12.44 -5.74 3.14
C GLN A 69 -11.00 -5.22 3.12
N GLU A 70 -10.05 -6.14 3.28
CA GLU A 70 -8.63 -5.80 3.22
C GLU A 70 -8.20 -5.32 1.82
N GLN A 71 -8.75 -5.89 0.73
CA GLN A 71 -8.49 -5.40 -0.63
C GLN A 71 -8.99 -3.97 -0.82
N ALA A 72 -10.23 -3.69 -0.40
CA ALA A 72 -10.85 -2.38 -0.54
C ALA A 72 -10.11 -1.33 0.32
N GLU A 73 -9.77 -1.68 1.55
CA GLU A 73 -9.04 -0.80 2.47
C GLU A 73 -7.61 -0.52 2.02
N SER A 74 -6.95 -1.48 1.38
CA SER A 74 -5.58 -1.33 0.84
C SER A 74 -5.54 -0.51 -0.44
N ARG A 75 -6.64 -0.52 -1.21
CA ARG A 75 -6.71 0.14 -2.52
C ARG A 75 -6.58 1.65 -2.44
N GLU A 76 -7.13 2.26 -1.38
CA GLU A 76 -6.95 3.69 -1.09
C GLU A 76 -5.47 4.07 -1.06
N PHE A 77 -4.62 3.21 -0.49
CA PHE A 77 -3.18 3.46 -0.44
C PHE A 77 -2.50 3.20 -1.79
N ILE A 78 -2.83 2.09 -2.46
CA ILE A 78 -2.23 1.72 -3.75
C ILE A 78 -2.48 2.78 -4.81
N ASP A 79 -3.72 3.25 -4.95
CA ASP A 79 -4.10 4.24 -5.96
C ASP A 79 -3.50 5.63 -5.68
N THR A 80 -3.02 5.88 -4.46
CA THR A 80 -2.39 7.14 -4.04
C THR A 80 -0.86 7.14 -4.21
N VAL A 81 -0.23 5.98 -4.45
CA VAL A 81 1.22 5.91 -4.63
C VAL A 81 1.58 6.42 -6.02
N GLU A 82 2.35 7.51 -6.03
CA GLU A 82 2.90 8.10 -7.26
C GLU A 82 4.43 8.00 -7.20
N PRO A 83 5.10 7.66 -8.30
CA PRO A 83 6.57 7.65 -8.36
C PRO A 83 7.16 9.00 -7.94
N ASP A 84 8.12 8.99 -7.02
CA ASP A 84 8.82 10.19 -6.57
C ASP A 84 10.09 10.40 -7.38
N GLY A 85 10.01 11.26 -8.41
CA GLY A 85 11.15 11.61 -9.25
C GLY A 85 12.27 12.33 -8.51
N ALA A 86 11.95 13.08 -7.44
CA ALA A 86 12.96 13.75 -6.63
C ALA A 86 13.72 12.73 -5.77
N ALA A 87 13.02 11.75 -5.20
CA ALA A 87 13.65 10.63 -4.48
C ALA A 87 14.54 9.81 -5.42
N LEU A 88 14.07 9.50 -6.63
CA LEU A 88 14.85 8.76 -7.62
C LEU A 88 16.16 9.49 -7.95
N ASN A 89 16.09 10.78 -8.30
CA ASN A 89 17.27 11.60 -8.58
C ASN A 89 18.21 11.68 -7.37
N PHE A 90 17.66 11.84 -6.17
CA PHE A 90 18.45 11.87 -4.93
C PHE A 90 19.27 10.59 -4.76
N TYR A 91 18.66 9.40 -4.87
CA TYR A 91 19.39 8.14 -4.68
C TYR A 91 20.34 7.81 -5.83
N GLN A 92 20.01 8.18 -7.07
CA GLN A 92 20.91 8.02 -8.22
C GLN A 92 22.18 8.87 -8.08
N THR A 93 22.04 10.10 -7.60
CA THR A 93 23.16 11.04 -7.43
C THR A 93 23.88 10.89 -6.08
N TYR A 94 23.33 10.08 -5.17
CA TYR A 94 23.92 9.85 -3.85
C TYR A 94 25.29 9.16 -3.95
N LYS A 95 26.28 9.75 -3.28
CA LYS A 95 27.64 9.23 -3.18
C LYS A 95 27.89 8.63 -1.80
N LEU A 96 28.34 7.39 -1.78
CA LEU A 96 28.83 6.71 -0.60
C LEU A 96 30.12 7.38 -0.10
N ALA A 97 30.51 7.10 1.15
CA ALA A 97 31.76 7.61 1.71
C ALA A 97 33.00 7.23 0.87
N ASP A 98 32.90 6.13 0.12
CA ASP A 98 33.90 5.58 -0.80
C ASP A 98 33.78 6.15 -2.24
N GLY A 99 32.97 7.18 -2.46
CA GLY A 99 32.77 7.82 -3.77
C GLY A 99 31.94 7.02 -4.80
N ARG A 100 31.60 5.77 -4.50
CA ARG A 100 30.70 4.92 -5.30
C ARG A 100 29.24 5.37 -5.19
N ASN A 101 28.44 5.05 -6.20
CA ASN A 101 26.98 5.22 -6.18
C ASN A 101 26.30 4.04 -5.48
N LEU A 102 25.03 4.22 -5.11
CA LEU A 102 24.18 3.12 -4.67
C LEU A 102 23.92 2.16 -5.86
N PRO A 103 23.79 0.84 -5.60
CA PRO A 103 23.33 -0.10 -6.62
C PRO A 103 21.93 0.26 -7.12
N ASP A 104 21.66 0.05 -8.41
CA ASP A 104 20.39 0.41 -9.05
C ASP A 104 19.17 -0.22 -8.35
N ASP A 105 19.28 -1.48 -7.92
CA ASP A 105 18.21 -2.15 -7.16
C ASP A 105 17.86 -1.40 -5.87
N LYS A 106 18.86 -0.86 -5.17
CA LYS A 106 18.68 -0.07 -3.95
C LYS A 106 18.14 1.31 -4.23
N VAL A 107 18.54 1.92 -5.34
CA VAL A 107 17.96 3.18 -5.80
C VAL A 107 16.46 3.03 -6.03
N LEU A 108 16.04 1.99 -6.76
CA LEU A 108 14.62 1.72 -7.03
C LEU A 108 13.84 1.38 -5.75
N GLU A 109 14.41 0.55 -4.87
CA GLU A 109 13.81 0.19 -3.58
C GLU A 109 13.61 1.42 -2.69
N TYR A 110 14.61 2.29 -2.58
CA TYR A 110 14.53 3.47 -1.73
C TYR A 110 13.63 4.56 -2.31
N ALA A 111 13.62 4.74 -3.63
CA ALA A 111 12.67 5.62 -4.29
C ALA A 111 11.22 5.14 -4.08
N SER A 112 10.98 3.83 -4.17
CA SER A 112 9.67 3.23 -3.90
C SER A 112 9.26 3.40 -2.43
N ASN A 113 10.19 3.21 -1.48
CA ASN A 113 9.95 3.50 -0.06
C ASN A 113 9.51 4.95 0.16
N ALA A 114 10.18 5.92 -0.46
CA ALA A 114 9.84 7.34 -0.37
C ALA A 114 8.47 7.66 -0.98
N ALA A 115 8.17 7.10 -2.17
CA ALA A 115 6.87 7.24 -2.81
C ALA A 115 5.72 6.74 -1.92
N ILE A 116 5.89 5.58 -1.27
CA ILE A 116 4.90 5.03 -0.34
C ILE A 116 4.75 5.90 0.90
N MET A 117 5.85 6.41 1.48
CA MET A 117 5.76 7.32 2.63
C MET A 117 5.05 8.63 2.26
N ASN A 118 5.28 9.17 1.07
CA ASN A 118 4.59 10.37 0.61
C ASN A 118 3.08 10.11 0.41
N ALA A 119 2.71 8.94 -0.12
CA ALA A 119 1.31 8.53 -0.21
C ALA A 119 0.67 8.41 1.19
N PHE A 120 1.35 7.77 2.14
CA PHE A 120 0.88 7.69 3.53
C PHE A 120 0.73 9.08 4.16
N ARG A 121 1.64 10.01 3.89
CA ARG A 121 1.52 11.40 4.35
C ARG A 121 0.26 12.06 3.80
N ARG A 122 0.00 11.96 2.50
CA ARG A 122 -1.22 12.49 1.86
C ARG A 122 -2.49 11.90 2.47
N CYS A 123 -2.54 10.57 2.62
CA CYS A 123 -3.68 9.91 3.24
C CYS A 123 -3.86 10.33 4.70
N TRP A 124 -2.77 10.44 5.46
CA TRP A 124 -2.78 10.89 6.85
C TRP A 124 -3.31 12.32 6.98
N ASP A 125 -2.83 13.25 6.16
CA ASP A 125 -3.24 14.65 6.20
C ASP A 125 -4.73 14.81 5.83
N ALA A 126 -5.21 14.05 4.84
CA ALA A 126 -6.64 13.97 4.49
C ALA A 126 -7.49 13.37 5.62
N HIS A 127 -6.99 12.32 6.29
CA HIS A 127 -7.67 11.67 7.42
C HIS A 127 -7.74 12.58 8.66
N VAL A 128 -6.65 13.25 9.00
CA VAL A 128 -6.54 14.15 10.15
C VAL A 128 -7.41 15.38 9.94
N SER A 129 -7.41 15.98 8.74
CA SER A 129 -8.27 17.12 8.41
C SER A 129 -9.76 16.82 8.63
N LYS A 130 -10.22 15.63 8.20
CA LYS A 130 -11.63 15.20 8.39
C LYS A 130 -12.01 14.94 9.86
N ARG A 131 -11.11 14.33 10.66
CA ARG A 131 -11.42 13.87 12.04
C ARG A 131 -10.96 14.81 13.16
N GLN A 132 -10.17 15.86 12.87
CA GLN A 132 -9.88 16.93 13.85
C GLN A 132 -11.16 17.64 14.32
N ARG A 133 -12.21 17.69 13.48
CA ARG A 133 -13.56 18.14 13.86
C ARG A 133 -14.21 17.31 14.98
N THR A 134 -13.71 16.10 15.28
CA THR A 134 -14.39 15.14 16.17
C THR A 134 -13.61 14.79 17.45
N GLY A 135 -12.45 15.40 17.70
CA GLY A 135 -11.71 15.26 18.98
C GLY A 135 -11.02 13.90 19.25
N LYS A 136 -11.00 12.96 18.30
CA LYS A 136 -10.50 11.57 18.50
C LYS A 136 -9.17 11.27 17.77
N LYS A 137 -8.15 12.10 17.96
CA LYS A 137 -6.88 12.02 17.20
C LYS A 137 -6.06 10.74 17.48
N ALA A 138 -5.96 10.30 18.74
CA ALA A 138 -5.10 9.17 19.12
C ALA A 138 -5.61 7.82 18.58
N VAL A 139 -6.92 7.59 18.65
CA VAL A 139 -7.55 6.36 18.11
C VAL A 139 -7.42 6.31 16.59
N ALA A 140 -7.59 7.45 15.92
CA ALA A 140 -7.42 7.55 14.47
C ALA A 140 -5.98 7.23 14.01
N GLY A 141 -4.98 7.60 14.82
CA GLY A 141 -3.58 7.23 14.59
C GLY A 141 -3.36 5.73 14.57
N LYS A 142 -3.82 5.04 15.62
CA LYS A 142 -3.63 3.59 15.74
C LYS A 142 -4.30 2.82 14.61
N GLU A 143 -5.54 3.19 14.26
CA GLU A 143 -6.32 2.59 13.17
C GLU A 143 -5.63 2.80 11.82
N PHE A 144 -5.16 4.02 11.54
CA PHE A 144 -4.48 4.35 10.30
C PHE A 144 -3.20 3.53 10.08
N TRP A 145 -2.31 3.47 11.07
CA TRP A 145 -1.04 2.73 10.92
C TRP A 145 -1.27 1.22 10.84
N SER A 146 -2.35 0.71 11.46
CA SER A 146 -2.75 -0.69 11.31
C SER A 146 -3.16 -0.98 9.86
N ARG A 147 -4.00 -0.13 9.27
CA ARG A 147 -4.43 -0.26 7.87
C ARG A 147 -3.27 -0.09 6.90
N ALA A 148 -2.42 0.92 7.12
CA ALA A 148 -1.26 1.18 6.27
C ALA A 148 -0.28 0.00 6.27
N ALA A 149 -0.01 -0.59 7.44
CA ALA A 149 0.86 -1.77 7.55
C ALA A 149 0.25 -3.01 6.87
N ALA A 150 -1.06 -3.22 6.99
CA ALA A 150 -1.77 -4.31 6.31
C ALA A 150 -1.77 -4.16 4.78
N ALA A 151 -1.64 -2.93 4.26
CA ALA A 151 -1.56 -2.67 2.83
C ALA A 151 -0.16 -2.92 2.23
N LEU A 152 0.91 -2.91 3.04
CA LEU A 152 2.29 -3.06 2.56
C LEU A 152 2.53 -4.34 1.75
N PRO A 153 2.11 -5.55 2.16
CA PRO A 153 2.35 -6.76 1.38
C PRO A 153 1.82 -6.67 -0.06
N ARG A 154 0.72 -5.93 -0.29
CA ARG A 154 0.12 -5.74 -1.61
C ARG A 154 0.82 -4.65 -2.41
N LEU A 155 1.39 -3.66 -1.73
CA LEU A 155 2.22 -2.65 -2.38
C LEU A 155 3.51 -3.27 -2.92
N ALA A 156 4.05 -4.30 -2.27
CA ALA A 156 5.23 -5.03 -2.72
C ALA A 156 5.08 -5.64 -4.12
N ASP A 157 3.85 -6.01 -4.53
CA ASP A 157 3.57 -6.54 -5.87
C ASP A 157 3.79 -5.52 -6.99
N ARG A 158 3.65 -4.22 -6.68
CA ARG A 158 3.74 -3.09 -7.63
C ARG A 158 5.01 -2.28 -7.45
N PHE A 159 5.46 -2.14 -6.21
CA PHE A 159 6.54 -1.27 -5.78
C PHE A 159 7.46 -2.08 -4.86
N ASN A 160 8.65 -2.45 -5.35
CA ASN A 160 9.62 -3.15 -4.52
C ASN A 160 10.05 -2.25 -3.35
N HIS A 161 9.78 -2.67 -2.11
CA HIS A 161 9.99 -1.84 -0.93
C HIS A 161 10.45 -2.65 0.29
N SER A 162 11.11 -2.00 1.24
CA SER A 162 11.63 -2.62 2.48
C SER A 162 11.02 -2.02 3.76
N LEU A 163 9.82 -1.44 3.63
CA LEU A 163 9.13 -0.82 4.75
C LEU A 163 8.74 -1.83 5.85
N PRO A 164 8.74 -1.42 7.14
CA PRO A 164 8.39 -2.32 8.24
C PRO A 164 6.91 -2.72 8.22
N GLY A 165 6.62 -4.03 8.22
CA GLY A 165 5.25 -4.54 8.30
C GLY A 165 4.55 -4.39 9.66
N SER A 166 5.28 -3.97 10.71
CA SER A 166 4.68 -3.69 12.02
C SER A 166 4.16 -2.25 12.08
N PRO A 167 2.89 -1.99 12.45
CA PRO A 167 2.31 -0.65 12.53
C PRO A 167 3.15 0.34 13.33
N ARG A 168 3.68 -0.10 14.49
CA ARG A 168 4.51 0.73 15.36
C ARG A 168 5.86 1.07 14.70
N ARG A 169 6.52 0.09 14.10
CA ARG A 169 7.80 0.30 13.40
C ARG A 169 7.62 1.17 12.16
N LEU A 170 6.51 0.99 11.45
CA LEU A 170 6.14 1.81 10.30
C LEU A 170 5.94 3.27 10.71
N GLN A 171 5.19 3.52 11.77
CA GLN A 171 5.00 4.87 12.32
C GLN A 171 6.34 5.50 12.74
N MET A 172 7.21 4.75 13.42
CA MET A 172 8.54 5.25 13.79
C MET A 172 9.38 5.59 12.55
N LYS A 173 9.35 4.72 11.53
CA LYS A 173 10.08 4.97 10.27
C LYS A 173 9.52 6.16 9.51
N PHE A 174 8.21 6.36 9.53
CA PHE A 174 7.59 7.55 8.96
C PHE A 174 8.00 8.82 9.70
N ALA A 175 8.06 8.79 11.03
CA ALA A 175 8.54 9.94 11.81
C ALA A 175 10.02 10.25 11.52
N GLU A 176 10.85 9.22 11.33
CA GLU A 176 12.23 9.36 10.88
C GLU A 176 12.30 10.00 9.49
N TYR A 177 11.49 9.52 8.54
CA TYR A 177 11.40 10.08 7.19
C TYR A 177 10.95 11.55 7.17
N VAL A 178 9.98 11.93 8.00
CA VAL A 178 9.54 13.33 8.11
C VAL A 178 10.66 14.24 8.66
N ARG A 179 11.51 13.71 9.54
CA ARG A 179 12.61 14.46 10.17
C ARG A 179 13.87 14.54 9.30
N ASP A 180 14.29 13.41 8.72
CA ASP A 180 15.57 13.25 8.04
C ASP A 180 15.44 13.18 6.50
N GLY A 181 14.22 13.11 5.98
CA GLY A 181 13.95 12.99 4.54
C GLY A 181 14.47 11.68 3.94
N TYR A 182 14.92 11.74 2.69
CA TYR A 182 15.37 10.58 1.92
C TYR A 182 16.57 9.83 2.56
N VAL A 183 17.40 10.51 3.33
CA VAL A 183 18.60 9.92 3.95
C VAL A 183 18.25 8.77 4.89
N CYS A 184 17.05 8.78 5.51
CA CYS A 184 16.64 7.75 6.46
C CYS A 184 16.60 6.34 5.88
N PHE A 185 16.46 6.19 4.56
CA PHE A 185 16.42 4.86 3.91
C PHE A 185 17.79 4.30 3.61
N ILE A 186 18.84 5.12 3.63
CA ILE A 186 20.21 4.69 3.35
C ILE A 186 20.70 3.87 4.54
N SER A 187 20.99 2.58 4.29
CA SER A 187 21.46 1.70 5.34
C SER A 187 22.78 2.18 5.93
N GLY A 188 22.94 2.12 7.26
CA GLY A 188 24.21 2.38 7.92
C GLY A 188 25.36 1.49 7.43
N LYS A 189 25.05 0.33 6.82
CA LYS A 189 26.06 -0.53 6.16
C LYS A 189 26.76 0.18 4.99
N PHE A 190 26.06 1.08 4.30
CA PHE A 190 26.59 1.92 3.24
C PHE A 190 27.35 3.15 3.78
N LEU A 191 27.09 3.53 5.04
CA LEU A 191 27.75 4.66 5.71
C LEU A 191 29.04 4.24 6.42
N ASN A 192 29.19 2.95 6.75
CA ASN A 192 30.39 2.42 7.37
C ASN A 192 31.43 2.09 6.29
N GLY A 193 32.52 2.87 6.21
CA GLY A 193 33.65 2.66 5.29
C GLY A 193 34.44 1.34 5.45
N ASN A 194 33.93 0.37 6.22
CA ASN A 194 34.54 -0.95 6.41
C ASN A 194 34.42 -1.86 5.16
N ALA A 195 33.63 -1.47 4.15
CA ALA A 195 33.56 -2.20 2.88
C ALA A 195 34.81 -2.04 1.99
N GLY A 196 35.76 -1.17 2.35
CA GLY A 196 37.02 -0.94 1.63
C GLY A 196 38.23 -1.75 2.14
N LYS A 197 38.06 -2.64 3.12
CA LYS A 197 39.17 -3.42 3.70
C LYS A 197 38.97 -4.92 3.52
N VAL A 198 39.00 -5.44 2.30
CA VAL A 198 39.30 -6.87 2.08
C VAL A 198 40.07 -7.05 0.77
N LEU A 199 41.39 -6.87 0.86
CA LEU A 199 42.44 -7.81 0.48
C LEU A 199 43.75 -7.08 0.82
N THR A 200 44.39 -7.47 1.92
CA THR A 200 45.77 -7.06 2.20
C THR A 200 46.70 -7.70 1.16
N ASP A 201 47.78 -7.02 0.77
CA ASP A 201 48.73 -7.47 -0.27
C ASP A 201 49.27 -8.90 -0.03
N GLU A 202 49.28 -9.35 1.23
CA GLU A 202 49.62 -10.71 1.64
C GLU A 202 48.66 -11.79 1.11
N GLN A 203 47.37 -11.47 0.92
CA GLN A 203 46.36 -12.40 0.40
C GLN A 203 46.35 -12.49 -1.14
N THR A 204 46.76 -11.43 -1.84
CA THR A 204 46.97 -11.44 -3.30
C THR A 204 48.21 -12.25 -3.71
N GLY A 205 49.23 -12.34 -2.85
CA GLY A 205 50.43 -13.14 -3.10
C GLY A 205 50.16 -14.65 -3.18
N TYR A 206 49.23 -15.18 -2.38
CA TYR A 206 48.90 -16.61 -2.38
C TYR A 206 48.12 -17.08 -3.62
N LEU A 207 47.38 -16.18 -4.28
CA LEU A 207 46.62 -16.50 -5.48
C LEU A 207 47.46 -16.43 -6.77
N ALA A 208 48.64 -15.80 -6.73
CA ALA A 208 49.57 -15.73 -7.85
C ALA A 208 50.57 -16.90 -7.88
N THR A 209 50.56 -17.77 -6.88
CA THR A 209 51.44 -18.95 -6.76
C THR A 209 50.70 -20.29 -6.97
N LEU A 210 49.45 -20.26 -7.42
CA LEU A 210 48.70 -21.42 -7.95
C LEU A 210 48.57 -21.29 -9.47
#